data_AF-A0A1L1PEY1-F1
#
_entry.id   AF-A0A1L1PEY1-F1
#
_cell.length_a   1.000
_cell.length_b   1.000
_cell.length_c   1.000
_cell.angle_alpha   90.00
_cell.angle_beta   90.00
_cell.angle_gamma   90.00
#
_symmetry.space_group_name_H-M   'P 1'
#
loop_
_entity.id
_entity.type
_entity.pdbx_description
1 polymer ?
#
loop_
_entity_poly.entity_id
_entity_poly.type
_entity_poly.pdbx_seq_one_letter_code
_entity_poly.pdbx_strand_id
1 'polypeptide(L)'
;MESLSKKFARRLREIMNTTMALDTQTKVAEAADIGQASVARILHGKQSATLDMVEAIAHACGVKNAAYFLLDEAELRLLQQWHALGASDREAVLGYMAFKGQSVTKGVTQILDFARDQQSVPRELQPAVSRASRRSLLLRPNSTDAGKEATPHGTKAKAPKRKSGASR
;
A
#
# COMPACT_ATOMS: atom_id res chain seq x y z
N MET A 1 0.36 20.42 7.66
CA MET A 1 -0.41 19.52 8.54
C MET A 1 -1.69 20.23 8.96
N GLU A 2 -2.84 19.60 8.78
CA GLU A 2 -4.12 20.11 9.25
C GLU A 2 -4.25 19.90 10.77
N SER A 3 -4.82 20.86 11.50
CA SER A 3 -5.06 20.70 12.93
C SER A 3 -6.17 19.68 13.20
N LEU A 4 -6.11 18.97 14.33
CA LEU A 4 -7.15 18.01 14.74
C LEU A 4 -8.54 18.64 14.77
N SER A 5 -8.65 19.89 15.22
CA SER A 5 -9.91 20.65 15.22
C SER A 5 -10.49 20.85 13.81
N LYS A 6 -9.64 21.10 12.81
CA LYS A 6 -10.06 21.26 11.42
C LYS A 6 -10.49 19.93 10.81
N LYS A 7 -9.73 18.85 11.08
CA LYS A 7 -10.11 17.49 10.67
C LYS A 7 -11.47 17.09 11.22
N PHE A 8 -11.67 17.31 12.52
CA PHE A 8 -12.93 17.04 13.20
C PHE A 8 -14.09 17.82 12.57
N ALA A 9 -13.93 19.13 12.40
CA ALA A 9 -14.94 19.99 11.79
C ALA A 9 -15.26 19.59 10.34
N ARG A 10 -14.25 19.26 9.53
CA ARG A 10 -14.46 18.74 8.17
C ARG A 10 -15.28 17.46 8.19
N ARG A 11 -14.88 16.49 9.02
CA ARG A 11 -15.55 15.20 9.08
C ARG A 11 -16.99 15.30 9.55
N LEU A 12 -17.24 16.18 10.53
CA LEU A 12 -18.59 16.48 10.98
C LEU A 12 -19.45 17.04 9.84
N ARG A 13 -18.94 17.98 9.04
CA ARG A 13 -19.67 18.50 7.86
C ARG A 13 -19.97 17.42 6.83
N GLU A 14 -19.02 16.51 6.56
CA GLU A 14 -19.23 15.40 5.63
C GLU A 14 -20.37 14.48 6.08
N ILE A 15 -20.43 14.18 7.38
CA ILE A 15 -21.50 13.38 7.96
C ILE A 15 -22.83 14.12 7.87
N MET A 16 -22.87 15.40 8.22
CA MET A 16 -24.08 16.22 8.08
C MET A 16 -24.58 16.26 6.63
N ASN A 17 -23.67 16.38 5.65
CA ASN A 17 -24.06 16.43 4.24
C ASN A 17 -24.60 15.08 3.70
N THR A 18 -24.28 13.96 4.34
CA THR A 18 -24.64 12.61 3.86
C THR A 18 -25.76 11.97 4.66
N THR A 19 -26.00 12.42 5.90
CA THR A 19 -26.91 11.79 6.84
C THR A 19 -28.11 12.71 7.11
N MET A 20 -29.28 12.37 6.54
CA MET A 20 -30.49 13.22 6.69
C MET A 20 -30.95 13.42 8.14
N ALA A 21 -30.65 12.47 9.02
CA ALA A 21 -30.96 12.57 10.45
C ALA A 21 -30.09 13.62 11.17
N LEU A 22 -28.97 14.03 10.58
CA LEU A 22 -27.97 14.93 11.18
C LEU A 22 -27.60 16.09 10.24
N ASP A 23 -28.44 16.39 9.26
CA ASP A 23 -28.17 17.36 8.20
C ASP A 23 -28.04 18.82 8.65
N THR A 24 -28.43 19.12 9.89
CA THR A 24 -28.39 20.46 10.47
C THR A 24 -27.66 20.47 11.81
N GLN A 25 -27.08 21.62 12.15
CA GLN A 25 -26.36 21.79 13.42
C GLN A 25 -27.28 21.54 14.62
N THR A 26 -28.56 21.89 14.50
CA THR A 26 -29.58 21.65 15.53
C THR A 26 -29.81 20.16 15.74
N LYS A 27 -29.99 19.37 14.67
CA LYS A 27 -30.15 17.92 14.79
C LYS A 27 -28.91 17.23 15.38
N VAL A 28 -27.71 17.68 15.01
CA VAL A 28 -26.45 17.19 15.62
C VAL A 28 -26.39 17.53 17.11
N ALA A 29 -26.75 18.76 17.48
CA ALA A 29 -26.75 19.23 18.84
C ALA A 29 -27.72 18.42 19.72
N GLU A 30 -28.95 18.21 19.24
CA GLU A 30 -29.96 17.40 19.92
C GLU A 30 -29.54 15.92 20.04
N ALA A 31 -29.03 15.32 18.96
CA ALA A 31 -28.62 13.92 18.96
C ALA A 31 -27.40 13.64 19.87
N ALA A 32 -26.51 14.62 20.03
CA ALA A 32 -25.31 14.53 20.87
C ALA A 32 -25.51 15.11 22.27
N ASP A 33 -26.71 15.60 22.61
CA ASP A 33 -27.02 16.27 23.88
C ASP A 33 -26.03 17.40 24.24
N ILE A 34 -25.73 18.26 23.25
CA ILE A 34 -24.87 19.43 23.42
C ILE A 34 -25.54 20.69 22.89
N GLY A 35 -25.10 21.86 23.35
CA GLY A 35 -25.63 23.13 22.86
C GLY A 35 -25.31 23.39 21.38
N GLN A 36 -26.31 23.83 20.60
CA GLN A 36 -26.14 24.19 19.17
C GLN A 36 -25.06 25.25 18.94
N ALA A 37 -24.93 26.22 19.85
CA ALA A 37 -23.86 27.22 19.81
C ALA A 37 -22.45 26.61 19.94
N SER A 38 -22.31 25.47 20.63
CA SER A 38 -21.05 24.74 20.74
C SER A 38 -20.72 24.04 19.42
N VAL A 39 -21.70 23.38 18.80
CA VAL A 39 -21.56 22.78 17.45
C VAL A 39 -21.13 23.84 16.43
N ALA A 40 -21.80 25.01 16.44
CA ALA A 40 -21.45 26.12 15.56
C ALA A 40 -20.01 26.61 15.77
N ARG A 41 -19.55 26.74 17.02
CA ARG A 41 -18.18 27.17 17.33
C ARG A 41 -17.15 26.15 16.88
N ILE A 42 -17.42 24.86 17.05
CA ILE A 42 -16.56 23.77 16.56
C ILE A 42 -16.46 23.81 15.03
N LEU A 43 -17.59 23.87 14.34
CA LEU A 43 -17.62 23.87 12.87
C LEU A 43 -16.91 25.09 12.26
N HIS A 44 -16.93 26.24 12.94
CA HIS A 44 -16.20 27.43 12.52
C HIS A 44 -14.74 27.47 13.02
N GLY A 45 -14.28 26.46 13.76
CA GLY A 45 -12.92 26.42 14.32
C GLY A 45 -12.65 27.47 15.41
N LYS A 46 -13.71 28.04 16.01
CA LYS A 46 -13.62 29.03 17.10
C LYS A 46 -13.42 28.37 18.47
N GLN A 47 -13.69 27.07 18.56
CA GLN A 47 -13.54 26.28 19.78
C GLN A 47 -12.97 24.91 19.42
N SER A 48 -11.98 24.45 20.19
CA SER A 48 -11.56 23.05 20.18
C SER A 48 -12.59 22.22 20.96
N ALA A 49 -13.08 21.13 20.37
CA ALA A 49 -13.94 20.20 21.07
C ALA A 49 -13.15 19.46 22.17
N THR A 50 -13.77 19.29 23.34
CA THR A 50 -13.23 18.39 24.37
C THR A 50 -13.41 16.94 23.94
N LEU A 51 -12.71 16.02 24.59
CA LEU A 51 -12.85 14.59 24.31
C LEU A 51 -14.31 14.13 24.48
N ASP A 52 -14.96 14.52 25.58
CA ASP A 52 -16.37 14.19 25.84
C ASP A 52 -17.31 14.67 24.73
N MET A 53 -17.08 15.87 24.18
CA MET A 53 -17.88 16.40 23.07
C MET A 53 -17.63 15.60 21.78
N VAL A 54 -16.38 15.21 21.52
CA VAL A 54 -16.02 14.38 20.37
C VAL A 54 -16.67 13.01 20.48
N GLU A 55 -16.66 12.40 21.66
CA GLU A 55 -17.30 11.12 21.93
C GLU A 55 -18.82 11.19 21.80
N ALA A 56 -19.47 12.20 22.38
CA ALA A 56 -20.91 12.41 22.28
C ALA A 56 -21.35 12.61 20.82
N ILE A 57 -20.64 13.46 20.06
CA ILE A 57 -20.92 13.68 18.64
C ILE A 57 -20.67 12.39 17.83
N ALA A 58 -19.61 11.66 18.13
CA ALA A 58 -19.30 10.42 17.43
C ALA A 58 -20.38 9.35 17.65
N HIS A 59 -20.84 9.21 18.90
CA HIS A 59 -21.93 8.32 19.26
C HIS A 59 -23.22 8.71 18.53
N ALA A 60 -23.58 10.01 18.53
CA ALA A 60 -24.74 10.53 17.81
C ALA A 60 -24.68 10.25 16.30
N CYS A 61 -23.48 10.27 15.72
CA CYS A 61 -23.23 9.97 14.31
C CYS A 61 -23.16 8.46 14.01
N GLY A 62 -23.36 7.58 14.99
CA GLY A 62 -23.28 6.12 14.83
C GLY A 62 -21.85 5.60 14.63
N VAL A 63 -20.82 6.38 14.98
CA VAL A 63 -19.42 5.99 14.84
C VAL A 63 -18.95 5.30 16.12
N LYS A 64 -18.58 4.01 16.00
CA LYS A 64 -18.21 3.15 17.13
C LYS A 64 -16.98 3.62 17.91
N ASN A 65 -16.02 4.26 17.23
CA ASN A 65 -14.80 4.77 17.85
C ASN A 65 -14.63 6.24 17.49
N ALA A 66 -14.68 7.11 18.50
CA ALA A 66 -14.56 8.55 18.34
C ALA A 66 -13.23 8.97 17.68
N ALA A 67 -12.16 8.19 17.84
CA ALA A 67 -10.89 8.43 17.16
C ALA A 67 -11.02 8.43 15.63
N TYR A 68 -12.01 7.74 15.05
CA TYR A 68 -12.24 7.71 13.61
C TYR A 68 -12.66 9.06 13.04
N PHE A 69 -13.14 10.00 13.86
CA PHE A 69 -13.38 11.38 13.43
C PHE A 69 -12.11 12.20 13.21
N LEU A 70 -10.99 11.75 13.79
CA LEU A 70 -9.71 12.45 13.74
C LEU A 70 -8.79 11.91 12.65
N LEU A 71 -9.19 10.81 12.00
CA LEU A 71 -8.43 10.17 10.95
C LEU A 71 -8.54 10.92 9.63
N ASP A 72 -7.43 10.94 8.90
CA ASP A 72 -7.42 11.34 7.50
C ASP A 72 -8.02 10.26 6.61
N GLU A 73 -8.40 10.65 5.39
CA GLU A 73 -9.02 9.72 4.43
C GLU A 73 -8.12 8.52 4.13
N ALA A 74 -6.80 8.72 4.04
CA ALA A 74 -5.83 7.65 3.84
C ALA A 74 -5.80 6.67 5.02
N GLU A 75 -5.86 7.17 6.25
CA GLU A 75 -5.87 6.37 7.47
C GLU A 75 -7.19 5.59 7.60
N LEU A 76 -8.30 6.22 7.24
CA LEU A 76 -9.61 5.59 7.24
C LEU A 76 -9.71 4.48 6.19
N ARG A 77 -9.16 4.71 4.98
CA ARG A 77 -9.03 3.66 3.94
C ARG A 77 -8.15 2.50 4.40
N LEU A 78 -7.03 2.80 5.08
CA LEU A 78 -6.16 1.77 5.63
C LEU A 78 -6.91 0.91 6.66
N LEU A 79 -7.68 1.52 7.57
CA LEU A 79 -8.48 0.79 8.54
C LEU A 79 -9.58 -0.04 7.87
N GLN A 80 -10.26 0.49 6.85
CA GLN A 80 -11.26 -0.27 6.10
C GLN A 80 -10.65 -1.51 5.44
N GLN A 81 -9.48 -1.36 4.81
CA GLN A 81 -8.74 -2.48 4.25
C GLN A 81 -8.31 -3.45 5.35
N TRP A 82 -7.77 -2.96 6.46
CA TRP A 82 -7.36 -3.76 7.61
C TRP A 82 -8.48 -4.67 8.14
N HIS A 83 -9.70 -4.13 8.23
CA HIS A 83 -10.87 -4.91 8.64
C HIS A 83 -11.28 -5.98 7.63
N ALA A 84 -11.02 -5.77 6.33
CA ALA A 84 -11.27 -6.75 5.28
C ALA A 84 -10.21 -7.88 5.22
N LEU A 85 -9.00 -7.66 5.76
CA LEU A 85 -7.95 -8.69 5.81
C LEU A 85 -8.31 -9.82 6.79
N GLY A 86 -7.93 -11.05 6.43
CA GLY A 86 -7.97 -12.20 7.33
C GLY A 86 -6.86 -12.15 8.39
N ALA A 87 -6.95 -13.00 9.42
CA ALA A 87 -5.98 -13.01 10.51
C ALA A 87 -4.53 -13.26 10.04
N SER A 88 -4.34 -14.22 9.12
CA SER A 88 -3.02 -14.53 8.54
C SER A 88 -2.43 -13.35 7.77
N ASP A 89 -3.24 -12.63 6.99
CA ASP A 89 -2.76 -11.48 6.21
C ASP A 89 -2.41 -10.30 7.12
N ARG A 90 -3.17 -10.10 8.20
CA ARG A 90 -2.86 -9.08 9.21
C ARG A 90 -1.51 -9.33 9.85
N GLU A 91 -1.19 -10.58 10.22
CA GLU A 91 0.13 -10.92 10.77
C GLU A 91 1.26 -10.65 9.77
N ALA A 92 1.08 -11.00 8.50
CA ALA A 92 2.05 -10.70 7.44
C ALA A 92 2.29 -9.18 7.29
N VAL A 93 1.22 -8.38 7.32
CA VAL A 93 1.33 -6.91 7.26
C VAL A 93 2.03 -6.34 8.49
N LEU A 94 1.73 -6.81 9.71
CA LEU A 94 2.44 -6.39 10.93
C LEU A 94 3.92 -6.75 10.86
N GLY A 95 4.25 -7.96 10.39
CA GLY A 95 5.63 -8.41 10.21
C GLY A 95 6.39 -7.52 9.22
N TYR A 96 5.77 -7.19 8.09
CA TYR A 96 6.36 -6.28 7.10
C TYR A 96 6.56 -4.86 7.67
N MET A 97 5.59 -4.32 8.40
CA MET A 97 5.71 -3.01 9.06
C MET A 97 6.84 -3.00 10.09
N ALA A 98 6.97 -4.04 10.91
CA ALA A 98 8.04 -4.18 11.89
C ALA A 98 9.42 -4.25 11.22
N PHE A 99 9.55 -5.04 10.15
CA PHE A 99 10.79 -5.14 9.37
C PHE A 99 11.19 -3.79 8.77
N LYS A 100 10.28 -3.10 8.08
CA LYS A 100 10.56 -1.78 7.50
C LYS A 100 10.87 -0.72 8.55
N GLY A 101 10.19 -0.73 9.70
CA GLY A 101 10.50 0.17 10.81
C GLY A 101 11.93 0.02 11.34
N GLN A 102 12.44 -1.22 11.37
CA GLN A 102 13.83 -1.51 11.71
C GLN A 102 14.82 -1.09 10.61
N SER A 103 14.46 -1.24 9.33
CA SER A 103 15.31 -0.80 8.20
C SER A 103 15.41 0.73 8.08
N VAL A 104 14.43 1.48 8.56
CA VAL A 104 14.46 2.96 8.55
C VAL A 104 15.31 3.51 9.71
N THR A 105 15.28 2.86 10.87
CA THR A 105 16.09 3.26 12.04
C THR A 105 17.55 2.81 11.95
N LYS A 106 17.81 1.69 11.27
CA LYS A 106 19.15 1.23 10.93
C LYS A 106 19.30 1.39 9.43
N GLY A 107 19.82 2.53 8.96
CA GLY A 107 20.07 2.79 7.53
C GLY A 107 20.98 1.74 6.90
N VAL A 108 20.42 0.58 6.58
CA VAL A 108 21.13 -0.60 6.09
C VAL A 108 20.28 -1.23 5.01
N THR A 109 20.75 -1.03 3.79
CA THR A 109 20.50 -1.87 2.62
C THR A 109 20.77 -3.33 3.00
N GLN A 110 19.75 -4.06 3.42
CA GLN A 110 19.81 -5.51 3.41
C GLN A 110 19.09 -6.00 2.16
N ILE A 111 19.92 -6.36 1.19
CA ILE A 111 19.60 -7.21 0.06
C ILE A 111 18.91 -8.46 0.62
N LEU A 112 17.77 -8.78 0.03
CA LEU A 112 16.92 -9.93 0.34
C LEU A 112 17.75 -11.23 0.29
N ASP A 113 17.95 -11.85 1.45
CA ASP A 113 18.43 -13.22 1.58
C ASP A 113 17.22 -14.13 1.88
N PHE A 114 16.36 -14.30 0.87
CA PHE A 114 15.19 -15.20 0.92
C PHE A 114 15.52 -16.62 0.43
N ALA A 115 16.79 -17.03 0.48
CA ALA A 115 17.24 -18.34 -0.01
C ALA A 115 18.06 -19.13 1.02
N ARG A 116 17.75 -19.02 2.31
CA ARG A 116 18.43 -19.78 3.36
C ARG A 116 17.57 -20.82 4.07
N ASP A 117 16.71 -21.48 3.31
CA ASP A 117 16.11 -22.77 3.69
C ASP A 117 16.46 -23.83 2.64
N GLN A 118 17.75 -24.08 2.40
CA GLN A 118 18.25 -25.39 1.95
C GLN A 118 19.65 -25.67 2.53
N GLN A 119 19.67 -26.63 3.45
CA GLN A 119 20.81 -27.48 3.83
C GLN A 119 22.15 -26.78 4.14
N SER A 120 22.34 -26.48 5.42
CA SER A 120 23.67 -26.44 6.03
C SER A 120 24.37 -27.78 5.84
N VAL A 121 25.30 -27.84 4.88
CA VAL A 121 26.17 -29.01 4.67
C VAL A 121 26.97 -29.26 5.96
N PRO A 122 26.91 -30.46 6.56
CA PRO A 122 27.69 -30.81 7.75
C PRO A 122 29.19 -30.58 7.53
N ARG A 123 29.87 -30.09 8.57
CA ARG A 123 31.26 -29.60 8.53
C ARG A 123 32.28 -30.63 8.03
N GLU A 124 31.93 -31.91 8.05
CA GLU A 124 32.76 -33.03 7.59
C GLU A 124 32.80 -33.18 6.05
N LEU A 125 31.85 -32.57 5.31
CA LEU A 125 31.74 -32.71 3.84
C LEU A 125 32.27 -31.50 3.06
N GLN A 126 32.71 -30.44 3.75
CA GLN A 126 33.32 -29.25 3.11
C GLN A 126 34.58 -29.53 2.25
N PRO A 127 35.48 -30.49 2.56
CA PRO A 127 36.62 -30.77 1.69
C PRO A 127 36.22 -31.49 0.38
N ALA A 128 35.07 -32.17 0.34
CA ALA A 128 34.57 -32.82 -0.87
C ALA A 128 33.94 -31.81 -1.85
N VAL A 129 33.18 -30.84 -1.33
CA VAL A 129 32.56 -29.77 -2.14
C VAL A 129 33.64 -28.84 -2.75
N SER A 130 34.70 -28.55 -1.98
CA SER A 130 35.83 -27.73 -2.46
C SER A 130 36.61 -28.39 -3.59
N ARG A 131 36.63 -29.74 -3.67
CA ARG A 131 37.26 -30.49 -4.77
C ARG A 131 36.36 -30.57 -6.01
N ALA A 132 35.05 -30.63 -5.83
CA ALA A 132 34.09 -30.62 -6.94
C ALA A 132 34.10 -29.27 -7.70
N SER A 133 34.17 -28.13 -6.99
CA SER A 133 34.26 -26.80 -7.62
C SER A 133 35.57 -26.54 -8.37
N ARG A 134 36.63 -27.30 -8.10
CA ARG A 134 37.89 -27.20 -8.87
C ARG A 134 37.88 -28.04 -10.16
N ARG A 135 37.01 -29.05 -10.28
CA ARG A 135 36.87 -29.83 -11.52
C ARG A 135 35.96 -29.16 -12.55
N SER A 136 35.09 -28.22 -12.15
CA SER A 136 34.24 -27.47 -13.09
C SER A 136 34.95 -26.30 -13.80
N LEU A 137 36.20 -25.98 -13.43
CA LEU A 137 36.99 -24.92 -14.05
C LEU A 137 37.83 -25.39 -15.26
N LEU A 138 37.75 -26.67 -15.66
CA LEU A 138 38.48 -27.24 -16.81
C LEU A 138 37.60 -27.74 -17.96
N LEU A 139 36.30 -27.44 -17.97
CA LEU A 139 35.47 -27.59 -19.17
C LEU A 139 34.74 -26.26 -19.44
N ARG A 140 35.41 -25.35 -20.16
CA ARG A 140 34.70 -24.36 -20.99
C ARG A 140 34.29 -25.08 -22.28
N PRO A 141 33.00 -25.28 -22.56
CA PRO A 141 32.58 -25.60 -23.92
C PRO A 141 32.75 -24.32 -24.75
N ASN A 142 33.56 -24.44 -25.80
CA ASN A 142 33.70 -23.42 -26.83
C ASN A 142 32.40 -23.39 -27.64
N SER A 143 31.50 -22.46 -27.35
CA SER A 143 30.30 -22.22 -28.15
C SER A 143 30.66 -21.31 -29.33
N THR A 144 31.27 -21.89 -30.36
CA THR A 144 31.20 -21.35 -31.72
C THR A 144 29.99 -21.96 -32.41
N ASP A 145 29.09 -21.05 -32.74
CA ASP A 145 28.00 -21.10 -33.71
C ASP A 145 28.30 -21.94 -34.96
N ALA A 146 27.33 -22.76 -35.36
CA ALA A 146 26.89 -23.00 -36.74
C ALA A 146 26.32 -24.42 -36.91
N GLY A 147 25.01 -24.51 -37.15
CA GLY A 147 24.46 -25.65 -37.90
C GLY A 147 23.06 -26.08 -37.48
N LYS A 148 22.06 -25.53 -38.17
CA LYS A 148 20.75 -26.11 -38.59
C LYS A 148 19.82 -24.91 -38.90
N GLU A 149 19.21 -24.74 -40.07
CA GLU A 149 18.76 -25.68 -41.09
C GLU A 149 18.79 -25.03 -42.48
N ALA A 150 19.20 -25.81 -43.48
CA ALA A 150 18.95 -25.53 -44.88
C ALA A 150 17.74 -26.35 -45.31
N THR A 151 16.71 -25.72 -45.88
CA THR A 151 15.74 -26.29 -46.85
C THR A 151 14.82 -25.17 -47.38
N PRO A 152 14.21 -25.32 -48.58
CA PRO A 152 14.64 -24.53 -49.73
C PRO A 152 13.59 -23.51 -50.21
N HIS A 153 14.09 -22.45 -50.86
CA HIS A 153 13.29 -21.46 -51.55
C HIS A 153 12.65 -22.06 -52.83
N GLY A 154 11.36 -22.37 -52.75
CA GLY A 154 10.49 -22.64 -53.89
C GLY A 154 9.67 -21.40 -54.27
N THR A 155 9.99 -20.82 -55.42
CA THR A 155 9.09 -20.17 -56.40
C THR A 155 8.06 -19.10 -56.00
N LYS A 156 8.24 -17.96 -56.68
CA LYS A 156 7.23 -17.13 -57.38
C LYS A 156 6.30 -16.20 -56.56
N ALA A 157 6.57 -14.91 -56.77
CA ALA A 157 5.69 -13.94 -57.46
C ALA A 157 5.13 -12.75 -56.66
N LYS A 158 5.15 -11.63 -57.38
CA LYS A 158 4.23 -10.48 -57.36
C LYS A 158 4.54 -9.31 -56.42
N ALA A 159 5.12 -8.27 -57.05
CA ALA A 159 4.93 -6.84 -56.75
C ALA A 159 3.42 -6.46 -56.69
N PRO A 160 2.98 -5.24 -56.23
CA PRO A 160 3.76 -3.98 -56.27
C PRO A 160 3.54 -2.91 -55.16
N LYS A 161 4.55 -2.03 -55.05
CA LYS A 161 4.53 -0.55 -55.02
C LYS A 161 3.68 0.18 -53.96
N ARG A 162 4.34 1.01 -53.13
CA ARG A 162 4.30 2.50 -53.16
C ARG A 162 5.07 3.10 -51.98
N LYS A 163 6.07 3.94 -52.29
CA LYS A 163 6.65 4.94 -51.37
C LYS A 163 6.63 6.30 -52.08
N SER A 164 6.41 7.33 -51.26
CA SER A 164 6.70 8.77 -51.46
C SER A 164 6.02 9.45 -52.65
N GLY A 165 5.56 10.70 -52.59
CA GLY A 165 5.82 11.78 -51.65
C GLY A 165 5.88 13.08 -52.46
N ALA A 166 5.16 14.10 -51.99
CA ALA A 166 5.42 15.54 -52.10
C ALA A 166 5.72 16.23 -53.45
N SER A 167 4.91 17.28 -53.67
CA SER A 167 5.28 18.66 -54.03
C SER A 167 5.42 19.11 -55.49
N ARG A 168 4.58 20.13 -55.75
CA ARG A 168 4.59 21.26 -56.71
C ARG A 168 3.61 21.17 -57.86
#